data_AF-A0A6G7EF76-F1
#
_entry.id   AF-A0A6G7EF76-F1
#
_cell.length_a   1.000
_cell.length_b   1.000
_cell.length_c   1.000
_cell.angle_alpha   90.00
_cell.angle_beta   90.00
_cell.angle_gamma   90.00
#
_symmetry.space_group_name_H-M   'P 1'
#
loop_
_entity.id
_entity.type
_entity.pdbx_description
1 polymer ?
#
loop_
_entity_poly.entity_id
_entity_poly.type
_entity_poly.pdbx_seq_one_letter_code
_entity_poly.pdbx_strand_id
1 'polypeptide(L)'
;MNLVLAVALAAGLQAAAQPPSPPLAWTWTLYESEGPVVLANEVTDTPALRATLQCAPRSNVATVTLYDTDARSAPETQPGFARLTSGAASTTSAARIGRGGRLEVTLRTDHPLFAAFVGSGDMAIMTGDRTGAVKVERPHLAKLRRFADRCAG
;
A
#
# COMPACT_ATOMS: atom_id res chain seq x y z
N MET A 1 -26.24 40.25 60.47
CA MET A 1 -25.42 39.25 59.76
C MET A 1 -25.99 39.13 58.34
N ASN A 2 -25.53 39.99 57.43
CA ASN A 2 -26.00 40.05 56.03
C ASN A 2 -24.82 39.75 55.10
N LEU A 3 -24.99 38.74 54.25
CA LEU A 3 -24.00 38.21 53.31
C LEU A 3 -24.47 38.54 51.89
N VAL A 4 -23.78 39.46 51.19
CA VAL A 4 -24.03 39.90 49.80
C VAL A 4 -22.70 40.49 49.29
N LEU A 5 -22.09 40.21 48.14
CA LEU A 5 -22.30 39.30 47.01
C LEU A 5 -20.91 39.12 46.36
N ALA A 6 -20.57 37.91 45.90
CA ALA A 6 -19.40 37.64 45.07
C ALA A 6 -19.78 37.69 43.58
N VAL A 7 -18.98 38.35 42.75
CA VAL A 7 -19.08 38.24 41.29
C VAL A 7 -17.75 37.74 40.75
N ALA A 8 -17.69 36.44 40.47
CA ALA A 8 -16.58 35.81 39.77
C ALA A 8 -16.93 35.75 38.27
N LEU A 9 -16.19 36.48 37.44
CA LEU A 9 -16.21 36.31 35.99
C LEU A 9 -15.33 35.11 35.62
N ALA A 10 -15.94 33.95 35.41
CA ALA A 10 -15.29 32.82 34.77
C ALA A 10 -15.56 32.88 33.26
N ALA A 11 -14.62 33.43 32.50
CA ALA A 11 -14.61 33.33 31.05
C ALA A 11 -14.21 31.90 30.65
N GLY A 12 -15.20 31.10 30.25
CA GLY A 12 -14.96 29.74 29.75
C GLY A 12 -14.27 29.75 28.40
N LEU A 13 -13.03 29.25 28.34
CA LEU A 13 -12.43 28.79 27.09
C LEU A 13 -13.14 27.50 26.66
N GLN A 14 -14.13 27.62 25.77
CA GLN A 14 -14.66 26.47 25.05
C GLN A 14 -13.64 26.10 23.96
N ALA A 15 -12.78 25.13 24.27
CA ALA A 15 -11.96 24.46 23.27
C ALA A 15 -12.91 23.83 22.24
N ALA A 16 -12.98 24.41 21.04
CA ALA A 16 -13.66 23.80 19.91
C ALA A 16 -12.95 22.48 19.59
N ALA A 17 -13.52 21.37 20.05
CA ALA A 17 -13.11 20.05 19.61
C ALA A 17 -13.39 19.95 18.11
N GLN A 18 -12.34 20.09 17.29
CA GLN A 18 -12.45 19.88 15.86
C GLN A 18 -12.94 18.43 15.63
N PRO A 19 -13.99 18.22 14.83
CA PRO A 19 -14.44 16.87 14.50
C PRO A 19 -13.28 16.10 13.84
N PRO A 20 -13.14 14.79 14.11
CA PRO A 20 -12.08 13.99 13.51
C PRO A 20 -12.18 14.07 11.98
N SER A 21 -11.05 14.34 11.32
CA SER A 21 -10.97 14.31 9.86
C SER A 21 -11.46 12.94 9.35
N PRO A 22 -12.27 12.89 8.28
CA PRO A 22 -12.70 11.62 7.70
C PRO A 22 -11.46 10.81 7.29
N PRO A 23 -11.47 9.48 7.47
CA PRO A 23 -10.35 8.64 7.06
C PRO A 23 -10.09 8.79 5.55
N LEU A 24 -8.82 8.77 5.17
CA LEU A 24 -8.40 8.82 3.77
C LEU A 24 -9.08 7.69 2.98
N ALA A 25 -9.74 8.04 1.89
CA ALA A 25 -10.46 7.10 1.03
C ALA A 25 -9.48 6.40 0.07
N TRP A 26 -8.75 5.41 0.59
CA TRP A 26 -7.88 4.57 -0.21
C TRP A 26 -8.69 3.72 -1.19
N THR A 27 -8.24 3.65 -2.44
CA THR A 27 -8.87 2.90 -3.51
C THR A 27 -7.82 2.27 -4.41
N TRP A 28 -8.21 1.26 -5.18
CA TRP A 28 -7.39 0.69 -6.23
C TRP A 28 -7.80 1.26 -7.60
N THR A 29 -6.87 1.93 -8.28
CA THR A 29 -7.07 2.48 -9.63
C THR A 29 -6.19 1.76 -10.63
N LEU A 30 -6.76 1.41 -11.79
CA LEU A 30 -6.03 0.77 -12.88
C LEU A 30 -5.78 1.80 -13.99
N TYR A 31 -4.51 1.99 -14.32
CA TYR A 31 -4.04 2.85 -15.39
C TYR A 31 -3.52 1.99 -16.55
N GLU A 32 -4.18 2.09 -17.70
CA GLU A 32 -3.91 1.33 -18.94
C GLU A 32 -3.71 2.30 -20.13
N SER A 33 -2.74 3.20 -20.05
CA SER A 33 -2.41 4.15 -21.12
C SER A 33 -1.35 3.61 -22.08
N GLU A 34 -0.86 4.44 -23.02
CA GLU A 34 0.33 4.14 -23.85
C GLU A 34 1.59 4.15 -22.98
N GLY A 35 1.82 3.06 -22.27
CA GLY A 35 2.90 2.96 -21.29
C GLY A 35 2.82 1.69 -20.45
N PRO A 36 3.52 1.65 -19.30
CA PRO A 36 3.37 0.55 -18.36
C PRO A 36 1.93 0.50 -17.84
N VAL A 37 1.43 -0.71 -17.62
CA VAL A 37 0.15 -0.91 -16.92
C VAL A 37 0.43 -0.80 -15.44
N VAL A 38 -0.38 0.00 -14.73
CA VAL A 38 -0.20 0.26 -13.30
C VAL A 38 -1.51 0.06 -12.56
N LEU A 39 -1.49 -0.77 -11.54
CA LEU A 39 -2.55 -0.88 -10.54
C LEU A 39 -2.06 -0.24 -9.24
N ALA A 40 -2.64 0.89 -8.85
CA ALA A 40 -2.19 1.71 -7.72
C ALA A 40 -3.20 1.68 -6.57
N ASN A 41 -2.72 1.51 -5.34
CA ASN A 41 -3.48 1.77 -4.11
C ASN A 41 -3.17 3.19 -3.66
N GLU A 42 -4.14 4.08 -3.83
CA GLU A 42 -3.94 5.52 -3.74
C GLU A 42 -5.12 6.21 -3.07
N VAL A 43 -4.93 7.47 -2.69
CA VAL A 43 -6.03 8.39 -2.39
C VAL A 43 -6.25 9.26 -3.61
N THR A 44 -7.46 9.17 -4.19
CA THR A 44 -7.85 9.91 -5.41
C THR A 44 -7.53 11.40 -5.28
N ASP A 45 -7.04 11.99 -6.37
CA ASP A 45 -6.70 13.42 -6.48
C ASP A 45 -5.59 13.89 -5.52
N THR A 46 -4.75 12.96 -5.04
CA THR A 46 -3.58 13.26 -4.20
C THR A 46 -2.35 12.48 -4.66
N PRO A 47 -1.13 12.87 -4.24
CA PRO A 47 0.08 12.09 -4.49
C PRO A 47 0.26 10.90 -3.52
N ALA A 48 -0.71 10.59 -2.65
CA ALA A 48 -0.56 9.57 -1.63
C ALA A 48 -0.68 8.16 -2.21
N LEU A 49 0.37 7.35 -2.05
CA LEU A 49 0.44 5.96 -2.49
C LEU A 49 0.74 5.03 -1.31
N ARG A 50 0.10 3.87 -1.28
CA ARG A 50 0.43 2.76 -0.38
C ARG A 50 1.15 1.64 -1.09
N ALA A 51 0.67 1.28 -2.27
CA ALA A 51 1.23 0.20 -3.08
C ALA A 51 1.02 0.45 -4.57
N THR A 52 1.92 -0.07 -5.40
CA THR A 52 1.72 -0.16 -6.85
C THR A 52 2.11 -1.54 -7.35
N LEU A 53 1.39 -2.02 -8.36
CA LEU A 53 1.80 -3.11 -9.23
C LEU A 53 1.99 -2.52 -10.62
N GLN A 54 3.13 -2.81 -11.23
CA GLN A 54 3.49 -2.24 -12.52
C GLN A 54 4.10 -3.30 -13.43
N CYS A 55 3.73 -3.32 -14.70
CA CYS A 55 4.40 -4.13 -15.70
C CYS A 55 4.48 -3.39 -17.03
N ALA A 56 5.47 -3.71 -17.86
CA ALA A 56 5.35 -3.44 -19.28
C ALA A 56 4.30 -4.42 -19.86
N PRO A 57 3.46 -3.98 -20.82
CA PRO A 57 2.50 -4.88 -21.45
C PRO A 57 3.22 -6.12 -22.00
N ARG A 58 2.67 -7.31 -21.70
CA ARG A 58 3.18 -8.61 -22.20
C ARG A 58 4.61 -8.95 -21.77
N SER A 59 5.11 -8.37 -20.67
CA SER A 59 6.47 -8.61 -20.16
C SER A 59 6.63 -9.92 -19.40
N ASN A 60 5.54 -10.52 -18.94
CA ASN A 60 5.52 -11.61 -17.95
C ASN A 60 6.21 -11.27 -16.61
N VAL A 61 6.43 -9.98 -16.33
CA VAL A 61 7.14 -9.50 -15.13
C VAL A 61 6.43 -8.28 -14.56
N ALA A 62 6.02 -8.38 -13.30
CA ALA A 62 5.43 -7.30 -12.51
C ALA A 62 6.40 -6.83 -11.42
N THR A 63 6.56 -5.52 -11.28
CA THR A 63 7.18 -4.87 -10.13
C THR A 63 6.10 -4.53 -9.13
N VAL A 64 6.32 -4.87 -7.86
CA VAL A 64 5.45 -4.50 -6.75
C VAL A 64 6.22 -3.54 -5.84
N THR A 65 5.62 -2.39 -5.54
CA THR A 65 6.19 -1.38 -4.66
C THR A 65 5.30 -1.15 -3.45
N LEU A 66 5.87 -1.09 -2.25
CA LEU A 66 5.22 -0.65 -1.02
C LEU A 66 5.83 0.67 -0.55
N TYR A 67 5.01 1.69 -0.33
CA TYR A 67 5.45 3.06 -0.01
C TYR A 67 5.37 3.39 1.48
N ASP A 68 4.42 2.79 2.19
CA ASP A 68 4.24 2.94 3.63
C ASP A 68 4.51 1.59 4.32
N THR A 69 5.77 1.16 4.26
CA THR A 69 6.24 0.15 5.21
C THR A 69 6.65 0.90 6.47
N ASP A 70 6.48 0.32 7.66
CA ASP A 70 6.94 0.86 8.97
C ASP A 70 8.48 1.05 9.07
N ALA A 71 9.14 1.33 7.95
CA ALA A 71 10.56 1.53 7.72
C ALA A 71 11.12 2.82 8.32
N ARG A 72 10.33 3.65 9.03
CA ARG A 72 10.89 4.79 9.78
C ARG A 72 11.88 4.35 10.87
N SER A 73 11.91 3.06 11.21
CA SER A 73 12.79 2.47 12.22
C SER A 73 13.89 1.55 11.67
N ALA A 74 13.87 1.23 10.37
CA ALA A 74 14.81 0.26 9.81
C ALA A 74 16.04 0.97 9.24
N PRO A 75 17.27 0.56 9.61
CA PRO A 75 18.47 1.09 8.96
C PRO A 75 18.38 0.92 7.45
N GLU A 76 19.03 1.81 6.69
CA GLU A 76 19.23 1.72 5.23
C GLU A 76 20.11 0.50 4.91
N THR A 77 19.65 -0.70 5.23
CA THR A 77 20.39 -1.93 5.04
C THR A 77 20.16 -2.41 3.61
N GLN A 78 21.29 -2.60 2.93
CA GLN A 78 21.61 -3.39 1.74
C GLN A 78 20.44 -4.04 0.98
N PRO A 79 20.43 -4.04 -0.38
CA PRO A 79 19.43 -4.77 -1.16
C PRO A 79 19.44 -6.25 -0.74
N GLY A 80 18.36 -6.66 -0.08
CA GLY A 80 18.19 -8.01 0.43
C GLY A 80 17.35 -8.88 -0.50
N PHE A 81 16.93 -10.02 0.00
CA PHE A 81 15.92 -10.85 -0.63
C PHE A 81 14.60 -10.73 0.13
N ALA A 82 13.50 -10.59 -0.59
CA ALA A 82 12.15 -10.68 -0.04
C ALA A 82 11.59 -12.08 -0.27
N ARG A 83 11.05 -12.68 0.79
CA ARG A 83 10.15 -13.82 0.68
C ARG A 83 8.74 -13.30 0.40
N LEU A 84 8.19 -13.73 -0.72
CA LEU A 84 6.82 -13.44 -1.14
C LEU A 84 5.97 -14.68 -0.85
N THR A 85 4.75 -14.48 -0.35
CA THR A 85 3.79 -15.56 -0.12
C THR A 85 2.39 -15.15 -0.53
N SER A 86 1.65 -16.07 -1.15
CA SER A 86 0.20 -15.94 -1.39
C SER A 86 -0.44 -17.32 -1.42
N GLY A 87 -1.46 -17.53 -0.60
CA GLY A 87 -2.03 -18.86 -0.37
C GLY A 87 -0.94 -19.84 0.08
N ALA A 88 -0.84 -20.98 -0.60
CA ALA A 88 0.19 -22.00 -0.35
C ALA A 88 1.49 -21.78 -1.16
N ALA A 89 1.51 -20.82 -2.08
CA ALA A 89 2.66 -20.56 -2.93
C ALA A 89 3.62 -19.56 -2.27
N SER A 90 4.91 -19.79 -2.43
CA SER A 90 5.96 -18.87 -1.97
C SER A 90 7.07 -18.75 -3.01
N THR A 91 7.74 -17.60 -3.06
CA THR A 91 8.97 -17.43 -3.84
C THR A 91 9.88 -16.42 -3.17
N THR A 92 11.13 -16.36 -3.61
CA THR A 92 12.11 -15.40 -3.13
C THR A 92 12.55 -14.53 -4.30
N SER A 93 12.46 -13.21 -4.13
CA SER A 93 12.93 -12.22 -5.12
C SER A 93 13.99 -11.31 -4.50
N ALA A 94 14.89 -10.79 -5.33
CA ALA A 94 15.66 -9.62 -4.95
C ALA A 94 14.70 -8.48 -4.56
N ALA A 95 15.03 -7.80 -3.47
CA ALA A 95 14.34 -6.65 -2.93
C ALA A 95 15.25 -5.43 -3.00
N ARG A 96 14.69 -4.30 -3.41
CA ARG A 96 15.39 -3.01 -3.42
C ARG A 96 14.67 -2.05 -2.49
N ILE A 97 15.44 -1.27 -1.74
CA ILE A 97 14.92 -0.14 -1.00
C ILE A 97 15.16 1.10 -1.85
N GLY A 98 14.08 1.67 -2.36
CA GLY A 98 14.11 2.89 -3.16
C GLY A 98 14.14 4.15 -2.30
N ARG A 99 14.14 5.30 -2.97
CA ARG A 99 14.04 6.61 -2.31
C ARG A 99 12.79 6.68 -1.42
N GLY A 100 12.94 7.26 -0.23
CA GLY A 100 11.85 7.38 0.73
C GLY A 100 11.53 6.07 1.47
N GLY A 101 12.43 5.09 1.43
CA GLY A 101 12.28 3.83 2.16
C GLY A 101 11.33 2.82 1.53
N ARG A 102 10.82 3.09 0.32
CA ARG A 102 9.88 2.21 -0.39
C ARG A 102 10.53 0.87 -0.72
N LEU A 103 9.80 -0.22 -0.52
CA LEU A 103 10.23 -1.57 -0.85
C LEU A 103 9.78 -1.93 -2.26
N GLU A 104 10.70 -2.31 -3.13
CA GLU A 104 10.44 -2.77 -4.48
C GLU A 104 10.86 -4.23 -4.64
N VAL A 105 9.99 -5.05 -5.18
CA VAL A 105 10.24 -6.47 -5.51
C VAL A 105 9.73 -6.77 -6.92
N THR A 106 10.32 -7.76 -7.58
CA THR A 106 9.93 -8.16 -8.93
C THR A 106 9.38 -9.60 -8.89
N LEU A 107 8.31 -9.86 -9.63
CA LEU A 107 7.63 -11.13 -9.65
C LEU A 107 7.28 -11.52 -11.08
N ARG A 108 7.59 -12.77 -11.43
CA ARG A 108 7.16 -13.44 -12.65
C ARG A 108 5.64 -13.63 -12.61
N THR A 109 4.92 -13.14 -13.62
CA THR A 109 3.44 -13.23 -13.64
C THR A 109 2.92 -14.62 -14.00
N ASP A 110 3.78 -15.48 -14.56
CA ASP A 110 3.50 -16.90 -14.81
C ASP A 110 3.84 -17.79 -13.60
N HIS A 111 4.37 -17.22 -12.51
CA HIS A 111 4.67 -17.98 -11.29
C HIS A 111 3.36 -18.33 -10.54
N PRO A 112 3.22 -19.54 -9.94
CA PRO A 112 2.03 -19.93 -9.19
C PRO A 112 1.64 -18.97 -8.06
N LEU A 113 2.62 -18.32 -7.44
CA LEU A 113 2.37 -17.26 -6.44
C LEU A 113 1.58 -16.08 -7.01
N PHE A 114 1.91 -15.64 -8.23
CA PHE A 114 1.18 -14.53 -8.84
C PHE A 114 -0.25 -14.93 -9.18
N ALA A 115 -0.47 -16.15 -9.69
CA ALA A 115 -1.81 -16.68 -9.91
C ALA A 115 -2.62 -16.78 -8.60
N ALA A 116 -2.01 -17.26 -7.51
CA ALA A 116 -2.65 -17.29 -6.18
C ALA A 116 -3.02 -15.89 -5.69
N PHE A 117 -2.13 -14.92 -5.86
CA PHE A 117 -2.37 -13.52 -5.51
C PHE A 117 -3.48 -12.88 -6.35
N VAL A 118 -3.52 -13.12 -7.67
CA VAL A 118 -4.61 -12.64 -8.54
C VAL A 118 -5.96 -13.25 -8.15
N GLY A 119 -5.95 -14.49 -7.65
CA GLY A 119 -7.13 -15.19 -7.14
C GLY A 119 -7.67 -14.61 -5.83
N SER A 120 -6.78 -14.35 -4.87
CA SER A 120 -7.14 -13.94 -3.49
C SER A 120 -7.18 -12.42 -3.27
N GLY A 121 -6.31 -11.68 -3.95
CA GLY A 121 -5.98 -10.28 -3.65
C GLY A 121 -4.95 -10.10 -2.55
N ASP A 122 -4.45 -11.18 -1.94
CA ASP A 122 -3.57 -11.12 -0.77
C ASP A 122 -2.16 -11.63 -1.10
N MET A 123 -1.16 -10.79 -0.86
CA MET A 123 0.25 -11.18 -0.94
C MET A 123 1.01 -10.58 0.23
N ALA A 124 1.70 -11.44 1.00
CA ALA A 124 2.61 -11.02 2.04
C ALA A 124 4.05 -10.97 1.52
N ILE A 125 4.80 -9.96 1.99
CA ILE A 125 6.17 -9.66 1.62
C ILE A 125 6.98 -9.57 2.91
N MET A 126 8.01 -10.40 3.06
CA MET A 126 8.90 -10.40 4.22
C MET A 126 10.33 -10.13 3.76
N THR A 127 11.00 -9.14 4.34
CA THR A 127 12.40 -8.78 4.05
C THR A 127 13.16 -8.56 5.35
N GLY A 128 13.99 -9.52 5.77
CA GLY A 128 14.55 -9.53 7.12
C GLY A 128 13.41 -9.47 8.15
N ASP A 129 13.45 -8.47 9.03
CA ASP A 129 12.40 -8.24 10.04
C ASP A 129 11.22 -7.40 9.52
N ARG A 130 11.32 -6.84 8.31
CA ARG A 130 10.22 -6.07 7.72
C ARG A 130 9.15 -6.99 7.19
N THR A 131 7.92 -6.76 7.64
CA THR A 131 6.73 -7.39 7.06
C THR A 131 5.91 -6.32 6.36
N GLY A 132 5.42 -6.65 5.17
CA GLY A 132 4.52 -5.84 4.37
C GLY A 132 3.50 -6.74 3.70
N ALA A 133 2.41 -6.15 3.24
CA ALA A 133 1.41 -6.88 2.48
C ALA A 133 0.80 -5.99 1.41
N VAL A 134 0.46 -6.59 0.29
CA VAL A 134 -0.47 -6.05 -0.68
C VAL A 134 -1.81 -6.74 -0.47
N LYS A 135 -2.84 -5.94 -0.21
CA LYS A 135 -4.23 -6.41 -0.12
C LYS A 135 -5.07 -5.66 -1.13
N VAL A 136 -5.59 -6.38 -2.12
CA VAL A 136 -6.57 -5.90 -3.09
C VAL A 136 -7.93 -6.40 -2.66
N GLU A 137 -8.75 -5.49 -2.15
CA GLU A 137 -10.06 -5.84 -1.61
C GLU A 137 -11.00 -6.39 -2.69
N ARG A 138 -11.98 -7.19 -2.27
CA ARG A 138 -12.94 -7.86 -3.15
C ARG A 138 -13.54 -6.96 -4.25
N PRO A 139 -13.95 -5.70 -3.99
CA PRO A 139 -14.48 -4.80 -5.01
C PRO A 139 -13.49 -4.48 -6.15
N HIS A 140 -12.19 -4.68 -5.93
CA HIS A 140 -11.11 -4.31 -6.84
C HIS A 140 -10.41 -5.52 -7.49
N LEU A 141 -10.79 -6.76 -7.14
CA LEU A 141 -10.18 -7.96 -7.72
C LEU A 141 -10.32 -8.05 -9.25
N ALA A 142 -11.39 -7.50 -9.83
CA ALA A 142 -11.53 -7.43 -11.28
C ALA A 142 -10.43 -6.60 -11.94
N LYS A 143 -9.98 -5.51 -11.28
CA LYS A 143 -8.86 -4.67 -11.73
C LYS A 143 -7.53 -5.42 -11.63
N LEU A 144 -7.35 -6.22 -10.57
CA LEU A 144 -6.16 -7.08 -10.43
C LEU A 144 -6.07 -8.15 -11.51
N ARG A 145 -7.18 -8.81 -11.84
CA ARG A 145 -7.24 -9.76 -12.95
C ARG A 145 -6.94 -9.07 -14.28
N ARG A 146 -7.53 -7.91 -14.52
CA ARG A 146 -7.25 -7.10 -15.70
C ARG A 146 -5.78 -6.72 -15.80
N PHE A 147 -5.16 -6.27 -14.71
CA PHE A 147 -3.72 -6.02 -14.66
C PHE A 147 -2.92 -7.26 -15.08
N ALA A 148 -3.21 -8.42 -14.49
CA ALA A 148 -2.55 -9.69 -14.81
C ALA A 148 -2.67 -10.05 -16.31
N ASP A 149 -3.86 -9.92 -16.89
CA ASP A 149 -4.12 -10.20 -18.30
C ASP A 149 -3.29 -9.29 -19.23
N ARG A 150 -3.07 -8.03 -18.84
CA ARG A 150 -2.24 -7.10 -19.63
C ARG A 150 -0.75 -7.36 -19.51
N CYS A 151 -0.30 -7.88 -18.36
CA CYS A 151 1.09 -8.24 -18.14
C CYS A 151 1.48 -9.57 -18.79
N ALA A 152 0.52 -10.49 -18.96
CA ALA A 152 0.73 -11.77 -19.59
C ALA A 152 1.16 -11.62 -21.06
N GLY A 153 2.27 -12.28 -21.42
CA GLY A 153 2.88 -12.27 -22.75
C GLY A 153 2.86 -13.63 -23.42
#